data_AF-A0A3D0C8M8-F1
#
_entry.id   AF-A0A3D0C8M8-F1
#
_cell.length_a   1.000
_cell.length_b   1.000
_cell.length_c   1.000
_cell.angle_alpha   90.00
_cell.angle_beta   90.00
_cell.angle_gamma   90.00
#
_symmetry.space_group_name_H-M   'P 1'
#
loop_
_entity.id
_entity.type
_entity.pdbx_description
1 polymer ?
#
loop_
_entity_poly.entity_id
_entity_poly.type
_entity_poly.pdbx_seq_one_letter_code
_entity_poly.pdbx_strand_id
1 'polypeptide(L)'
;YVLNWSSIEVAVAGAVFQPGTVLINKKPIGIQNAEHLEAYGDYSTTRLLSEAIRAASGIRPDAKLDQIILIRKGWQVQVDMTGMLSGNLVNDYPLVAGDRVIVPSTGCFQAHLVRPSQITPKGFRVFMSNLIDSAGDNSSAAIGRFSTSLPYGTRLLQAAVSANCVGGKEWTNAPRRVVLSSKNPITGETQVIERSVEQLMTMPNKARINPYLMPNDAVACYDSDITNYRDIAKTLTDLIIPFKLL
;
A
#
# COMPACT_ATOMS: atom_id res chain seq x y z
N TYR A 1 26.28 9.61 34.55
CA TYR A 1 26.38 10.00 33.12
C TYR A 1 25.35 9.17 32.38
N VAL A 2 24.35 9.79 31.74
CA VAL A 2 23.32 9.05 30.98
C VAL A 2 23.89 8.76 29.59
N LEU A 3 24.17 7.50 29.29
CA LEU A 3 24.64 7.06 27.98
C LEU A 3 23.43 6.95 27.04
N ASN A 4 23.18 8.01 26.28
CA ASN A 4 22.17 8.00 25.24
C ASN A 4 22.66 7.19 24.04
N TRP A 5 21.89 6.21 23.60
CA TRP A 5 22.20 5.44 22.40
C TRP A 5 22.00 6.34 21.15
N SER A 6 23.02 6.47 20.29
CA SER A 6 23.00 7.25 19.03
C SER A 6 22.02 6.68 17.99
N SER A 7 21.83 7.34 16.85
CA SER A 7 21.25 6.66 15.68
C SER A 7 22.23 5.61 15.14
N ILE A 8 21.74 4.53 14.56
CA ILE A 8 22.57 3.46 13.96
C ILE A 8 22.10 3.10 12.57
N GLU A 9 23.06 2.78 11.71
CA GLU A 9 22.83 2.30 10.35
C GLU A 9 22.81 0.78 10.33
N VAL A 10 21.75 0.23 9.73
CA VAL A 10 21.52 -1.20 9.57
C VAL A 10 21.17 -1.46 8.11
N ALA A 11 21.77 -2.49 7.51
CA ALA A 11 21.40 -2.89 6.15
C ALA A 11 20.24 -3.88 6.21
N VAL A 12 19.14 -3.59 5.49
CA VAL A 12 17.97 -4.47 5.41
C VAL A 12 17.79 -4.92 3.97
N ALA A 13 17.64 -6.23 3.74
CA ALA A 13 17.52 -6.81 2.41
C ALA A 13 16.49 -7.96 2.36
N GLY A 14 16.15 -8.37 1.15
CA GLY A 14 15.24 -9.49 0.89
C GLY A 14 13.79 -9.06 0.67
N ALA A 15 12.84 -9.81 1.24
CA ALA A 15 11.40 -9.65 1.08
C ALA A 15 10.82 -8.47 1.91
N VAL A 16 11.36 -7.29 1.69
CA VAL A 16 10.87 -5.99 2.21
C VAL A 16 10.51 -5.07 1.04
N PHE A 17 9.64 -4.08 1.27
CA PHE A 17 9.23 -3.17 0.19
C PHE A 17 10.34 -2.23 -0.27
N GLN A 18 11.22 -1.80 0.63
CA GLN A 18 12.33 -0.90 0.33
C GLN A 18 13.64 -1.44 0.93
N PRO A 19 14.32 -2.39 0.25
CA PRO A 19 15.62 -2.85 0.69
C PRO A 19 16.67 -1.73 0.59
N GLY A 20 17.59 -1.69 1.54
CA GLY A 20 18.62 -0.65 1.62
C GLY A 20 19.15 -0.46 3.04
N THR A 21 20.04 0.51 3.19
CA THR A 21 20.54 0.96 4.49
C THR A 21 19.51 1.88 5.14
N VAL A 22 19.06 1.50 6.34
CA VAL A 22 18.10 2.28 7.12
C VAL A 22 18.77 2.81 8.38
N LEU A 23 18.38 4.03 8.78
CA LEU A 23 18.85 4.65 10.00
C LEU A 23 17.74 4.56 11.06
N ILE A 24 18.00 3.78 12.11
CA ILE A 24 17.06 3.58 13.23
C ILE A 24 17.51 4.35 14.47
N ASN A 25 16.61 4.51 15.44
CA ASN A 25 16.80 5.33 16.63
C ASN A 25 17.09 6.82 16.34
N LYS A 26 16.45 7.37 15.31
CA LYS A 26 16.45 8.81 15.07
C LYS A 26 15.68 9.49 16.20
N LYS A 27 16.34 10.39 16.92
CA LYS A 27 15.66 11.27 17.86
C LYS A 27 14.80 12.26 17.08
N PRO A 28 13.52 12.44 17.43
CA PRO A 28 12.68 13.45 16.81
C PRO A 28 13.28 14.84 17.09
N ILE A 29 13.44 15.64 16.03
CA ILE A 29 13.94 17.02 16.13
C ILE A 29 12.84 17.85 16.78
N GLY A 30 13.10 18.40 17.97
CA GLY A 30 12.20 19.35 18.66
C GLY A 30 11.59 18.87 19.98
N ILE A 31 11.79 17.63 20.42
CA ILE A 31 11.39 17.18 21.76
C ILE A 31 12.63 17.14 22.66
N GLN A 32 12.97 18.29 23.22
CA GLN A 32 13.88 18.39 24.37
C GLN A 32 13.04 18.49 25.65
N ASN A 33 12.15 17.52 25.89
CA ASN A 33 11.47 17.47 27.18
C ASN A 33 12.42 16.84 28.19
N ALA A 34 12.91 17.68 29.10
CA ALA A 34 13.79 17.33 30.21
C ALA A 34 13.15 16.37 31.25
N GLU A 35 11.96 15.81 30.98
CA GLU A 35 11.19 14.98 31.91
C GLU A 35 11.40 13.46 31.76
N HIS A 36 12.20 13.01 30.78
CA HIS A 36 12.63 11.60 30.69
C HIS A 36 13.99 11.36 31.36
N LEU A 37 14.21 11.97 32.53
CA LEU A 37 15.42 11.79 33.34
C LEU A 37 15.36 10.57 34.30
N GLU A 38 14.28 9.79 34.30
CA GLU A 38 14.11 8.67 35.26
C GLU A 38 13.90 7.30 34.61
N ALA A 39 14.79 6.89 33.70
CA ALA A 39 14.90 5.48 33.34
C ALA A 39 16.37 5.02 33.43
N TYR A 40 16.69 4.32 34.52
CA TYR A 40 17.92 3.56 34.64
C TYR A 40 17.91 2.43 33.59
N GLY A 41 18.81 2.51 32.61
CA GLY A 41 18.94 1.53 31.52
C GLY A 41 18.14 1.92 30.28
N ASP A 42 18.80 2.56 29.31
CA ASP A 42 18.24 3.04 28.03
C ASP A 42 17.81 1.85 27.14
N TYR A 43 16.64 1.25 27.42
CA TYR A 43 16.00 0.30 26.52
C TYR A 43 15.36 1.08 25.37
N SER A 44 16.14 1.44 24.36
CA SER A 44 15.60 2.11 23.18
C SER A 44 14.81 1.08 22.35
N THR A 45 13.49 1.02 22.55
CA THR A 45 12.56 0.24 21.72
C THR A 45 12.66 0.56 20.23
N THR A 46 13.31 1.68 19.90
CA THR A 46 13.63 2.20 18.57
C THR A 46 14.89 1.64 17.92
N ARG A 47 15.62 0.71 18.57
CA ARG A 47 16.77 -0.03 18.00
C ARG A 47 16.52 -1.51 17.77
N LEU A 48 15.26 -1.91 17.67
CA LEU A 48 14.89 -3.32 17.55
C LEU A 48 14.94 -3.82 16.10
N LEU A 49 14.92 -5.14 15.93
CA LEU A 49 14.86 -5.79 14.63
C LEU A 49 13.56 -5.44 13.90
N SER A 50 12.44 -5.44 14.62
CA SER A 50 11.15 -4.99 14.10
C SER A 50 11.19 -3.56 13.54
N GLU A 51 11.97 -2.68 14.18
CA GLU A 51 12.14 -1.29 13.80
C GLU A 51 12.95 -1.11 12.51
N ALA A 52 14.00 -1.92 12.32
CA ALA A 52 14.73 -1.94 11.05
C ALA A 52 13.83 -2.40 9.89
N ILE A 53 13.02 -3.43 10.11
CA ILE A 53 12.05 -3.92 9.10
C ILE A 53 11.01 -2.84 8.80
N ARG A 54 10.48 -2.16 9.82
CA ARG A 54 9.55 -1.04 9.67
C ARG A 54 10.16 0.11 8.89
N ALA A 55 11.41 0.45 9.16
CA ALA A 55 12.15 1.50 8.45
C ALA A 55 12.40 1.14 6.97
N ALA A 56 12.45 -0.15 6.63
CA ALA A 56 12.50 -0.67 5.26
C ALA A 56 11.12 -0.75 4.57
N SER A 57 10.16 0.05 5.05
CA SER A 57 8.74 0.06 4.62
C SER A 57 8.00 -1.26 4.84
N GLY A 58 8.46 -2.08 5.78
CA GLY A 58 7.82 -3.34 6.16
C GLY A 58 8.05 -4.50 5.20
N ILE A 59 7.60 -5.67 5.63
CA ILE A 59 7.71 -6.92 4.88
C ILE A 59 6.76 -6.98 3.69
N ARG A 60 7.18 -7.71 2.65
CA ARG A 60 6.34 -8.04 1.49
C ARG A 60 5.43 -9.24 1.75
N PRO A 61 4.38 -9.45 0.93
CA PRO A 61 3.46 -10.58 1.05
C PRO A 61 4.06 -11.98 0.86
N ASP A 62 5.32 -12.11 0.50
CA ASP A 62 6.01 -13.39 0.31
C ASP A 62 7.11 -13.65 1.34
N ALA A 63 7.23 -12.77 2.34
CA ALA A 63 8.26 -12.88 3.38
C ALA A 63 8.12 -14.17 4.20
N LYS A 64 9.28 -14.78 4.49
CA LYS A 64 9.41 -15.97 5.34
C LYS A 64 9.76 -15.53 6.77
N LEU A 65 8.75 -15.38 7.63
CA LEU A 65 8.90 -14.76 8.95
C LEU A 65 9.48 -15.66 10.03
N ASP A 66 9.40 -16.98 9.85
CA ASP A 66 9.95 -17.98 10.75
C ASP A 66 11.49 -18.07 10.67
N GLN A 67 12.11 -17.45 9.65
CA GLN A 67 13.55 -17.60 9.35
C GLN A 67 14.21 -16.27 8.97
N ILE A 68 13.91 -15.19 9.68
CA ILE A 68 14.60 -13.91 9.44
C ILE A 68 16.05 -14.04 9.90
N ILE A 69 16.98 -13.58 9.08
CA ILE A 69 18.41 -13.76 9.32
C ILE A 69 19.01 -12.45 9.80
N LEU A 70 19.57 -12.46 11.00
CA LEU A 70 20.40 -11.38 11.53
C LEU A 70 21.88 -11.76 11.39
N ILE A 71 22.66 -10.91 10.74
CA ILE A 71 24.11 -11.06 10.59
C ILE A 71 24.82 -9.94 11.35
N ARG A 72 25.70 -10.32 12.28
CA ARG A 72 26.50 -9.40 13.10
C ARG A 72 27.96 -9.84 13.10
N LYS A 73 28.85 -9.04 12.52
CA LYS A 73 30.30 -9.34 12.46
C LYS A 73 30.62 -10.76 11.96
N GLY A 74 29.85 -11.25 10.98
CA GLY A 74 29.99 -12.61 10.44
C GLY A 74 29.20 -13.70 11.17
N TRP A 75 28.67 -13.44 12.36
CA TRP A 75 27.78 -14.37 13.06
C TRP A 75 26.36 -14.27 12.52
N GLN A 76 25.72 -15.41 12.31
CA GLN A 76 24.36 -15.49 11.78
C GLN A 76 23.41 -16.11 12.82
N VAL A 77 22.27 -15.48 13.05
CA VAL A 77 21.18 -15.98 13.89
C VAL A 77 19.89 -15.97 13.10
N GLN A 78 19.11 -17.03 13.20
CA GLN A 78 17.75 -17.10 12.66
C GLN A 78 16.75 -16.68 13.74
N VAL A 79 15.80 -15.83 13.37
CA VAL A 79 14.81 -15.23 14.25
C VAL A 79 13.43 -15.52 13.68
N ASP A 80 12.57 -16.13 14.49
CA ASP A 80 11.15 -16.28 14.20
C ASP A 80 10.41 -15.03 14.67
N MET A 81 9.83 -14.29 13.72
CA MET A 81 9.01 -13.10 13.99
C MET A 81 7.53 -13.30 13.67
N THR A 82 7.07 -14.54 13.44
CA THR A 82 5.64 -14.83 13.15
C THR A 82 4.71 -14.32 14.25
N GLY A 83 5.15 -14.36 15.51
CA GLY A 83 4.39 -13.86 16.66
C GLY A 83 4.04 -12.38 16.58
N MET A 84 4.80 -11.57 15.83
CA MET A 84 4.51 -10.14 15.60
C MET A 84 3.20 -9.92 14.83
N LEU A 85 2.71 -10.96 14.14
CA LEU A 85 1.43 -10.95 13.48
C LEU A 85 0.32 -11.53 14.35
N SER A 86 0.58 -12.59 15.10
CA SER A 86 -0.46 -13.28 15.90
C SER A 86 -0.71 -12.63 17.27
N GLY A 87 0.18 -11.74 17.72
CA GLY A 87 0.15 -11.18 19.07
C GLY A 87 0.87 -12.05 20.11
N ASN A 88 1.55 -13.12 19.68
CA ASN A 88 2.40 -13.92 20.55
C ASN A 88 3.69 -13.16 20.88
N LEU A 89 4.29 -13.48 22.02
CA LEU A 89 5.61 -12.95 22.37
C LEU A 89 6.65 -13.39 21.34
N VAL A 90 7.47 -12.43 20.91
CA VAL A 90 8.59 -12.64 19.98
C VAL A 90 9.85 -12.10 20.61
N ASN A 91 10.95 -12.81 20.41
CA ASN A 91 12.25 -12.32 20.79
C ASN A 91 12.75 -11.29 19.76
N ASP A 92 12.52 -10.01 20.04
CA ASP A 92 12.93 -8.91 19.19
C ASP A 92 14.34 -8.44 19.55
N TYR A 93 15.30 -8.72 18.67
CA TYR A 93 16.72 -8.48 18.96
C TYR A 93 17.09 -6.99 18.86
N PRO A 94 17.78 -6.42 19.86
CA PRO A 94 18.37 -5.09 19.72
C PRO A 94 19.53 -5.12 18.73
N LEU A 95 19.52 -4.15 17.83
CA LEU A 95 20.50 -3.99 16.75
C LEU A 95 21.61 -3.02 17.14
N VAL A 96 22.76 -3.20 16.48
CA VAL A 96 23.92 -2.31 16.56
C VAL A 96 24.34 -1.87 15.16
N ALA A 97 25.16 -0.81 15.09
CA ALA A 97 25.65 -0.30 13.81
C ALA A 97 26.41 -1.38 13.03
N GLY A 98 26.11 -1.50 11.74
CA GLY A 98 26.72 -2.48 10.85
C GLY A 98 26.05 -3.86 10.85
N ASP A 99 25.00 -4.07 11.63
CA ASP A 99 24.17 -5.26 11.50
C ASP A 99 23.52 -5.33 10.13
N ARG A 100 23.32 -6.56 9.64
CA ARG A 100 22.58 -6.83 8.41
C ARG A 100 21.39 -7.72 8.72
N VAL A 101 20.22 -7.30 8.27
CA VAL A 101 18.95 -8.03 8.39
C VAL A 101 18.57 -8.51 7.00
N ILE A 102 18.32 -9.82 6.87
CA ILE A 102 17.86 -10.42 5.63
C ILE A 102 16.52 -11.09 5.93
N VAL A 103 15.47 -10.63 5.24
CA VAL A 103 14.13 -11.24 5.29
C VAL A 103 14.02 -12.19 4.09
N PRO A 104 14.04 -13.52 4.26
CA PRO A 104 13.93 -14.41 3.11
C PRO A 104 12.55 -14.36 2.47
N SER A 105 12.46 -14.84 1.23
CA SER A 105 11.21 -15.00 0.49
C SER A 105 10.84 -16.48 0.41
N THR A 106 9.54 -16.75 0.50
CA THR A 106 8.95 -18.07 0.17
C THR A 106 8.68 -18.22 -1.33
N GLY A 107 8.79 -17.15 -2.12
CA GLY A 107 8.42 -17.09 -3.53
C GLY A 107 6.91 -17.09 -3.79
N CYS A 108 6.08 -17.24 -2.75
CA CYS A 108 4.63 -17.38 -2.87
C CYS A 108 3.90 -16.22 -2.18
N PHE A 109 2.78 -15.79 -2.75
CA PHE A 109 1.94 -14.75 -2.15
C PHE A 109 1.17 -15.29 -0.93
N GLN A 110 1.30 -14.63 0.21
CA GLN A 110 0.68 -14.99 1.48
C GLN A 110 -0.29 -13.89 1.93
N ALA A 111 -1.59 -14.12 1.74
CA ALA A 111 -2.62 -13.12 2.04
C ALA A 111 -2.66 -12.67 3.51
N HIS A 112 -2.26 -13.53 4.45
CA HIS A 112 -2.26 -13.20 5.89
C HIS A 112 -1.21 -12.14 6.27
N LEU A 113 -0.20 -11.90 5.41
CA LEU A 113 0.79 -10.84 5.58
C LEU A 113 0.27 -9.46 5.13
N VAL A 114 -0.82 -9.42 4.35
CA VAL A 114 -1.37 -8.18 3.77
C VAL A 114 -2.35 -7.52 4.73
N ARG A 115 -1.83 -7.11 5.89
CA ARG A 115 -2.58 -6.43 6.94
C ARG A 115 -1.66 -5.54 7.77
N PRO A 116 -2.15 -4.50 8.46
CA PRO A 116 -1.32 -3.67 9.32
C PRO A 116 -0.80 -4.45 10.54
N SER A 117 0.46 -4.24 10.91
CA SER A 117 1.12 -4.83 12.08
C SER A 117 2.36 -4.01 12.46
N GLN A 118 3.20 -4.51 13.37
CA GLN A 118 4.47 -3.86 13.71
C GLN A 118 5.51 -3.93 12.59
N ILE A 119 5.50 -5.00 11.79
CA ILE A 119 6.51 -5.30 10.77
C ILE A 119 5.98 -5.22 9.34
N THR A 120 4.68 -5.03 9.15
CA THR A 120 4.06 -4.75 7.86
C THR A 120 3.74 -3.26 7.73
N PRO A 121 3.55 -2.73 6.51
CA PRO A 121 3.10 -1.35 6.35
C PRO A 121 1.81 -1.07 7.15
N LYS A 122 1.74 0.10 7.81
CA LYS A 122 0.48 0.57 8.41
C LYS A 122 -0.52 1.06 7.36
N GLY A 123 0.02 1.66 6.30
CA GLY A 123 -0.72 2.19 5.17
C GLY A 123 0.24 2.54 4.04
N PHE A 124 -0.31 2.90 2.90
CA PHE A 124 0.45 3.22 1.70
C PHE A 124 -0.31 4.22 0.85
N ARG A 125 0.39 4.84 -0.11
CA ARG A 125 -0.22 5.71 -1.10
C ARG A 125 -0.43 4.97 -2.42
N VAL A 126 -1.54 5.30 -3.06
CA VAL A 126 -1.88 4.87 -4.42
C VAL A 126 -2.16 6.08 -5.28
N PHE A 127 -1.93 5.94 -6.58
CA PHE A 127 -2.33 6.92 -7.56
C PHE A 127 -3.77 6.66 -7.96
N MET A 128 -4.57 7.72 -8.07
CA MET A 128 -5.97 7.62 -8.44
C MET A 128 -6.28 8.60 -9.57
N SER A 129 -7.10 8.15 -10.52
CA SER A 129 -7.62 8.96 -11.61
C SER A 129 -9.11 8.70 -11.78
N ASN A 130 -9.92 9.75 -11.75
CA ASN A 130 -11.37 9.66 -11.97
C ASN A 130 -11.83 10.80 -12.87
N LEU A 131 -11.48 10.70 -14.15
CA LEU A 131 -12.01 11.54 -15.21
C LEU A 131 -13.15 10.77 -15.88
N ILE A 132 -14.35 10.88 -15.32
CA ILE A 132 -15.61 10.37 -15.89
C ILE A 132 -16.43 11.56 -16.37
N ASP A 133 -17.44 11.34 -17.24
CA ASP A 133 -18.21 12.42 -17.87
C ASP A 133 -18.86 13.41 -16.87
N SER A 134 -19.03 13.01 -15.61
CA SER A 134 -19.54 13.85 -14.52
C SER A 134 -18.48 14.62 -13.71
N ALA A 135 -17.18 14.39 -13.94
CA ALA A 135 -16.07 15.06 -13.24
C ALA A 135 -14.91 15.32 -14.21
N GLY A 136 -14.73 16.59 -14.60
CA GLY A 136 -13.68 17.01 -15.55
C GLY A 136 -12.26 17.00 -14.99
N ASP A 137 -12.10 16.83 -13.67
CA ASP A 137 -10.81 16.71 -12.98
C ASP A 137 -10.92 15.93 -11.66
N ASN A 138 -9.77 15.52 -11.10
CA ASN A 138 -9.72 14.77 -9.83
C ASN A 138 -10.26 15.57 -8.63
N SER A 139 -10.15 16.90 -8.66
CA SER A 139 -10.63 17.80 -7.61
C SER A 139 -12.16 17.81 -7.53
N SER A 140 -12.83 17.91 -8.67
CA SER A 140 -14.29 17.80 -8.79
C SER A 140 -14.80 16.40 -8.46
N ALA A 141 -13.97 15.37 -8.64
CA ALA A 141 -14.22 14.01 -8.15
C ALA A 141 -13.88 13.79 -6.66
N ALA A 142 -13.53 14.83 -5.89
CA ALA A 142 -13.13 14.76 -4.48
C ALA A 142 -11.98 13.77 -4.18
N ILE A 143 -11.09 13.52 -5.14
CA ILE A 143 -9.88 12.73 -4.93
C ILE A 143 -8.81 13.62 -4.31
N GLY A 144 -8.64 13.50 -3.00
CA GLY A 144 -7.67 14.27 -2.22
C GLY A 144 -6.53 13.43 -1.63
N ARG A 145 -5.73 14.07 -0.77
CA ARG A 145 -4.63 13.43 -0.02
C ARG A 145 -5.09 12.25 0.85
N PHE A 146 -6.31 12.31 1.38
CA PHE A 146 -6.87 11.23 2.21
C PHE A 146 -7.40 10.08 1.35
N SER A 147 -7.98 10.36 0.18
CA SER A 147 -8.49 9.36 -0.76
C SER A 147 -7.37 8.46 -1.30
N THR A 148 -6.16 9.00 -1.45
CA THR A 148 -4.99 8.27 -1.95
C THR A 148 -4.18 7.54 -0.88
N SER A 149 -4.49 7.74 0.41
CA SER A 149 -3.76 7.15 1.53
C SER A 149 -4.58 6.02 2.15
N LEU A 150 -4.26 4.78 1.79
CA LEU A 150 -5.05 3.61 2.15
C LEU A 150 -4.34 2.77 3.22
N PRO A 151 -5.08 2.12 4.15
CA PRO A 151 -4.49 1.17 5.07
C PRO A 151 -3.95 -0.05 4.32
N TYR A 152 -2.92 -0.69 4.86
CA TYR A 152 -2.40 -1.91 4.24
C TYR A 152 -3.43 -3.05 4.33
N GLY A 153 -3.60 -3.82 3.25
CA GLY A 153 -4.71 -4.78 3.15
C GLY A 153 -5.97 -4.26 2.47
N THR A 154 -5.99 -3.00 2.02
CA THR A 154 -7.07 -2.50 1.16
C THR A 154 -7.17 -3.28 -0.15
N ARG A 155 -8.40 -3.55 -0.58
CA ARG A 155 -8.72 -4.25 -1.83
C ARG A 155 -9.23 -3.30 -2.91
N LEU A 156 -9.26 -3.78 -4.16
CA LEU A 156 -9.66 -2.99 -5.34
C LEU A 156 -11.03 -2.33 -5.20
N LEU A 157 -12.04 -3.02 -4.68
CA LEU A 157 -13.37 -2.46 -4.45
C LEU A 157 -13.32 -1.26 -3.50
N GLN A 158 -12.59 -1.37 -2.39
CA GLN A 158 -12.46 -0.27 -1.42
C GLN A 158 -11.73 0.92 -2.02
N ALA A 159 -10.68 0.67 -2.81
CA ALA A 159 -9.98 1.72 -3.55
C ALA A 159 -10.88 2.38 -4.59
N ALA A 160 -11.71 1.61 -5.30
CA ALA A 160 -12.69 2.12 -6.26
C ALA A 160 -13.76 2.99 -5.59
N VAL A 161 -14.22 2.62 -4.39
CA VAL A 161 -15.12 3.46 -3.59
C VAL A 161 -14.41 4.75 -3.19
N SER A 162 -13.17 4.66 -2.70
CA SER A 162 -12.36 5.83 -2.29
C SER A 162 -12.02 6.76 -3.47
N ALA A 163 -11.96 6.22 -4.69
CA ALA A 163 -11.76 6.98 -5.92
C ALA A 163 -13.07 7.51 -6.52
N ASN A 164 -14.23 7.30 -5.86
CA ASN A 164 -15.57 7.63 -6.38
C ASN A 164 -15.92 6.96 -7.72
N CYS A 165 -15.36 5.79 -8.03
CA CYS A 165 -15.73 5.03 -9.24
C CYS A 165 -17.13 4.38 -9.14
N VAL A 166 -17.61 4.12 -7.92
CA VAL A 166 -18.80 3.28 -7.66
C VAL A 166 -20.11 4.08 -7.62
N GLY A 167 -20.06 5.36 -7.26
CA GLY A 167 -21.28 6.19 -7.08
C GLY A 167 -21.92 6.65 -8.39
N GLY A 168 -23.25 6.57 -8.51
CA GLY A 168 -24.02 6.98 -9.70
C GLY A 168 -25.49 6.56 -9.63
N LYS A 169 -26.36 7.08 -10.51
CA LYS A 169 -27.79 6.71 -10.57
C LYS A 169 -27.92 5.32 -11.24
N GLU A 170 -28.65 4.39 -10.62
CA GLU A 170 -28.79 2.98 -11.06
C GLU A 170 -29.09 2.80 -12.56
N TRP A 171 -29.90 3.69 -13.16
CA TRP A 171 -30.31 3.59 -14.56
C TRP A 171 -29.24 4.08 -15.56
N THR A 172 -28.28 4.92 -15.14
CA THR A 172 -27.20 5.44 -15.99
C THR A 172 -25.83 4.88 -15.63
N ASN A 173 -25.77 3.93 -14.69
CA ASN A 173 -24.59 3.10 -14.47
C ASN A 173 -24.47 2.15 -15.67
N ALA A 174 -24.06 2.72 -16.81
CA ALA A 174 -23.40 1.97 -17.85
C ALA A 174 -22.23 1.19 -17.20
N PRO A 175 -21.75 0.07 -17.78
CA PRO A 175 -20.77 -0.82 -17.15
C PRO A 175 -19.41 -0.13 -16.91
N ARG A 176 -19.32 0.68 -15.84
CA ARG A 176 -18.11 1.37 -15.42
C ARG A 176 -17.03 0.37 -15.08
N ARG A 177 -15.81 0.74 -15.43
CA ARG A 177 -14.65 -0.14 -15.32
C ARG A 177 -13.61 0.50 -14.43
N VAL A 178 -13.01 -0.31 -13.58
CA VAL A 178 -11.90 0.07 -12.72
C VAL A 178 -10.67 -0.65 -13.25
N VAL A 179 -9.66 0.13 -13.61
CA VAL A 179 -8.36 -0.37 -14.03
C VAL A 179 -7.38 -0.23 -12.88
N LEU A 180 -6.75 -1.34 -12.51
CA LEU A 180 -5.65 -1.41 -11.56
C LEU A 180 -4.36 -1.67 -12.33
N SER A 181 -3.42 -0.75 -12.25
CA SER A 181 -2.02 -0.98 -12.65
C SER A 181 -1.22 -1.23 -11.37
N SER A 182 -0.79 -2.46 -11.17
CA SER A 182 -0.04 -2.88 -9.98
C SER A 182 1.29 -3.51 -10.36
N LYS A 183 2.34 -3.23 -9.58
CA LYS A 183 3.62 -3.92 -9.71
C LYS A 183 3.61 -5.15 -8.82
N ASN A 184 3.75 -6.33 -9.41
CA ASN A 184 3.83 -7.57 -8.65
C ASN A 184 5.03 -7.50 -7.69
N PRO A 185 4.83 -7.57 -6.36
CA PRO A 185 5.92 -7.42 -5.41
C PRO A 185 6.96 -8.54 -5.55
N ILE A 186 6.56 -9.72 -6.03
CA ILE A 186 7.38 -10.92 -6.17
C ILE A 186 8.19 -10.89 -7.47
N THR A 187 7.54 -10.73 -8.61
CA THR A 187 8.21 -10.78 -9.92
C THR A 187 8.77 -9.43 -10.35
N GLY A 188 8.26 -8.33 -9.78
CA GLY A 188 8.60 -6.97 -10.20
C GLY A 188 7.93 -6.53 -11.50
N GLU A 189 7.12 -7.38 -12.14
CA GLU A 189 6.42 -7.06 -13.37
C GLU A 189 5.18 -6.19 -13.11
N THR A 190 4.93 -5.24 -14.00
CA THR A 190 3.70 -4.45 -13.98
C THR A 190 2.57 -5.25 -14.61
N GLN A 191 1.45 -5.33 -13.91
CA GLN A 191 0.23 -6.00 -14.36
C GLN A 191 -0.91 -5.00 -14.39
N VAL A 192 -1.68 -5.03 -15.47
CA VAL A 192 -2.87 -4.19 -15.65
C VAL A 192 -4.10 -5.09 -15.61
N ILE A 193 -5.00 -4.80 -14.68
CA ILE A 193 -6.18 -5.59 -14.40
C ILE A 193 -7.41 -4.68 -14.52
N GLU A 194 -8.34 -5.06 -15.37
CA GLU A 194 -9.60 -4.34 -15.55
C GLU A 194 -10.77 -5.12 -14.96
N ARG A 195 -11.65 -4.46 -14.20
CA ARG A 195 -12.83 -5.07 -13.60
C ARG A 195 -14.04 -4.17 -13.75
N SER A 196 -15.21 -4.73 -14.01
CA SER A 196 -16.43 -3.93 -13.90
C SER A 196 -16.77 -3.66 -12.44
N VAL A 197 -17.38 -2.50 -12.17
CA VAL A 197 -17.87 -2.14 -10.83
C VAL A 197 -18.87 -3.18 -10.34
N GLU A 198 -19.76 -3.67 -11.21
CA GLU A 198 -20.74 -4.72 -10.90
C GLU A 198 -20.06 -6.02 -10.43
N GLN A 199 -19.00 -6.47 -11.11
CA GLN A 199 -18.26 -7.67 -10.71
C GLN A 199 -17.62 -7.50 -9.32
N LEU A 200 -17.07 -6.31 -9.03
CA LEU A 200 -16.49 -6.02 -7.73
C LEU A 200 -17.54 -6.03 -6.62
N MET A 201 -18.74 -5.49 -6.88
CA MET A 201 -19.86 -5.43 -5.93
C MET A 201 -20.52 -6.78 -5.68
N THR A 202 -20.67 -7.61 -6.73
CA THR A 202 -21.33 -8.92 -6.64
C THR A 202 -20.41 -10.01 -6.10
N MET A 203 -19.09 -9.91 -6.31
CA MET A 203 -18.11 -10.91 -5.88
C MET A 203 -16.94 -10.32 -5.05
N PRO A 204 -17.22 -9.61 -3.94
CA PRO A 204 -16.20 -8.83 -3.22
C PRO A 204 -15.12 -9.71 -2.56
N ASN A 205 -15.41 -10.98 -2.27
CA ASN A 205 -14.49 -11.89 -1.58
C ASN A 205 -13.55 -12.66 -2.52
N LYS A 206 -13.79 -12.65 -3.84
CA LYS A 206 -12.97 -13.39 -4.80
C LYS A 206 -11.69 -12.64 -5.11
N ALA A 207 -10.54 -13.11 -4.62
CA ALA A 207 -9.24 -12.45 -4.79
C ALA A 207 -8.86 -12.15 -6.25
N ARG A 208 -9.25 -13.02 -7.21
CA ARG A 208 -9.01 -12.79 -8.64
C ARG A 208 -9.79 -11.58 -9.19
N ILE A 209 -10.94 -11.28 -8.59
CA ILE A 209 -11.82 -10.17 -8.98
C ILE A 209 -11.48 -8.93 -8.17
N ASN A 210 -11.34 -9.08 -6.85
CA ASN A 210 -11.05 -8.02 -5.90
C ASN A 210 -9.68 -8.24 -5.23
N PRO A 211 -8.57 -8.01 -5.97
CA PRO A 211 -7.22 -8.20 -5.46
C PRO A 211 -6.87 -7.17 -4.38
N TYR A 212 -5.82 -7.46 -3.61
CA TYR A 212 -5.21 -6.49 -2.71
C TYR A 212 -4.43 -5.44 -3.50
N LEU A 213 -4.44 -4.21 -3.02
CA LEU A 213 -3.55 -3.17 -3.52
C LEU A 213 -2.20 -3.24 -2.81
N MET A 214 -1.18 -2.81 -3.54
CA MET A 214 0.21 -2.70 -3.11
C MET A 214 0.67 -1.23 -3.10
N PRO A 215 1.73 -0.91 -2.34
CA PRO A 215 2.33 0.42 -2.36
C PRO A 215 2.68 0.87 -3.78
N ASN A 216 2.29 2.10 -4.14
CA ASN A 216 2.48 2.72 -5.45
C ASN A 216 1.64 2.13 -6.60
N ASP A 217 0.58 1.36 -6.29
CA ASP A 217 -0.43 0.99 -7.29
C ASP A 217 -1.14 2.23 -7.85
N ALA A 218 -1.65 2.09 -9.07
CA ALA A 218 -2.50 3.09 -9.71
C ALA A 218 -3.89 2.53 -10.01
N VAL A 219 -4.92 3.30 -9.69
CA VAL A 219 -6.33 2.98 -9.92
C VAL A 219 -6.95 4.06 -10.82
N ALA A 220 -7.60 3.65 -11.89
CA ALA A 220 -8.33 4.54 -12.79
C ALA A 220 -9.78 4.11 -12.94
N CYS A 221 -10.70 5.07 -12.91
CA CYS A 221 -12.11 4.86 -13.26
C CYS A 221 -12.30 5.22 -14.74
N TYR A 222 -12.95 4.34 -15.51
CA TYR A 222 -13.40 4.62 -16.87
C TYR A 222 -14.92 4.61 -16.92
N ASP A 223 -15.48 5.60 -17.61
CA ASP A 223 -16.89 5.54 -17.98
C ASP A 223 -17.09 4.49 -19.08
N SER A 224 -18.33 4.12 -19.30
CA SER A 224 -18.66 3.07 -20.25
C SER A 224 -18.70 3.62 -21.67
N ASP A 225 -18.33 2.82 -22.66
CA ASP A 225 -18.25 3.21 -24.08
C ASP A 225 -19.61 3.59 -24.73
N ILE A 226 -20.70 3.69 -23.95
CA ILE A 226 -22.06 3.98 -24.41
C ILE A 226 -22.30 5.50 -24.58
N THR A 227 -21.52 6.39 -23.96
CA THR A 227 -21.69 7.84 -24.15
C THR A 227 -21.34 8.30 -25.58
N ASN A 228 -20.48 7.57 -26.28
CA ASN A 228 -20.13 7.88 -27.67
C ASN A 228 -21.32 7.80 -28.65
N TYR A 229 -22.33 6.96 -28.40
CA TYR A 229 -23.48 6.88 -29.30
C TYR A 229 -24.46 8.05 -29.16
N ARG A 230 -24.57 8.67 -27.98
CA ARG A 230 -25.45 9.84 -27.77
C ARG A 230 -24.86 11.12 -28.35
N ASP A 231 -23.54 11.25 -28.36
CA ASP A 231 -22.86 12.38 -29.01
C ASP A 231 -22.88 12.26 -30.55
N ILE A 232 -22.80 11.02 -31.07
CA ILE A 232 -23.05 10.74 -32.50
C ILE A 232 -24.52 11.01 -32.87
N ALA A 233 -25.47 10.65 -32.01
CA ALA A 233 -26.88 10.95 -32.26
C ALA A 233 -27.18 12.46 -32.25
N LYS A 234 -26.57 13.22 -31.32
CA LYS A 234 -26.69 14.69 -31.28
C LYS A 234 -26.12 15.36 -32.53
N THR A 235 -24.94 14.94 -32.98
CA THR A 235 -24.33 15.45 -34.23
C THR A 235 -25.16 15.09 -35.47
N LEU A 236 -25.82 13.93 -35.49
CA LEU A 236 -26.77 13.58 -36.55
C LEU A 236 -28.06 14.41 -36.51
N THR A 237 -28.63 14.70 -35.32
CA THR A 237 -29.80 15.60 -35.23
C THR A 237 -29.47 17.04 -35.60
N ASP A 238 -28.30 17.55 -35.24
CA ASP A 238 -27.89 18.91 -35.60
C ASP A 238 -27.58 19.05 -37.10
N LEU A 239 -27.26 17.95 -37.80
CA LEU A 239 -27.06 17.95 -39.25
C LEU A 239 -28.40 17.84 -40.04
N ILE A 240 -29.45 17.30 -39.43
CA ILE A 240 -30.74 17.01 -40.08
C ILE A 240 -31.77 18.14 -39.89
N ILE A 241 -31.49 19.13 -39.04
CA ILE A 241 -32.38 20.29 -38.81
C ILE A 241 -31.86 21.58 -39.50
N PRO A 242 -31.79 21.61 -40.85
CA PRO A 242 -32.02 22.88 -41.54
C PRO A 242 -33.08 22.76 -42.65
N PHE A 243 -34.10 21.88 -42.52
CA PHE A 243 -35.14 21.70 -43.55
C PHE A 243 -36.60 21.83 -43.08
N LYS A 244 -36.87 22.42 -41.90
CA LYS A 244 -38.27 22.68 -41.45
C LYS A 244 -38.58 24.13 -41.04
N LEU A 245 -37.88 25.08 -41.64
CA LEU A 245 -38.19 26.51 -41.55
C LEU A 245 -38.19 27.14 -42.95
N LEU A 246 -39.10 26.69 -43.81
CA LEU A 246 -39.59 27.44 -44.97
C LEU A 246 -40.98 26.95 -45.35
#